data_AF-A0A7S4KXN9-F1
#
_entry.id   AF-A0A7S4KXN9-F1
#
_cell.length_a   1.000
_cell.length_b   1.000
_cell.length_c   1.000
_cell.angle_alpha   90.00
_cell.angle_beta   90.00
_cell.angle_gamma   90.00
#
_symmetry.space_group_name_H-M   'P 1'
#
loop_
_entity.id
_entity.type
_entity.pdbx_description
1 polymer ?
#
loop_
_entity_poly.entity_id
_entity_poly.type
_entity_poly.pdbx_seq_one_letter_code
_entity_poly.pdbx_strand_id
1 'polypeptide(L)'
;ASQQYKDNLRSVDEGVKKVEQLLDNFFHRDGKTAYLFTSDHGMSNKGSHGDGEAECTQTPLVMWGAGVSRTSARKSVAPGHEDKHANPKTPEAWGKLKYVERKDLQQAQIAPLISVLIGAQLPRNSIGILPLQYLDLSPQDPRRLLLLLANAKVMHAQLKRKEEEK
;
A
#
# COMPACT_ATOMS: atom_id res chain seq x y z
N ALA A 1 -16.88 -14.70 8.12
CA ALA A 1 -17.36 -14.11 6.85
C ALA A 1 -18.47 -14.97 6.25
N SER A 2 -19.57 -14.34 5.82
CA SER A 2 -20.68 -15.03 5.14
C SER A 2 -20.23 -15.65 3.80
N GLN A 3 -21.02 -16.59 3.27
CA GLN A 3 -20.72 -17.18 1.97
C GLN A 3 -20.73 -16.13 0.85
N GLN A 4 -21.73 -15.23 0.87
CA GLN A 4 -21.84 -14.11 -0.07
C GLN A 4 -20.60 -13.20 -0.04
N TYR A 5 -20.06 -12.89 1.15
CA TYR A 5 -18.83 -12.11 1.25
C TYR A 5 -17.65 -12.82 0.58
N LYS A 6 -17.50 -14.14 0.79
CA LYS A 6 -16.45 -14.93 0.15
C LYS A 6 -16.63 -15.00 -1.37
N ASP A 7 -17.86 -15.09 -1.86
CA ASP A 7 -18.15 -15.13 -3.30
C ASP A 7 -17.86 -13.78 -3.97
N ASN A 8 -18.16 -12.67 -3.28
CA ASN A 8 -17.76 -11.34 -3.72
C ASN A 8 -16.24 -11.19 -3.79
N LEU A 9 -15.49 -11.68 -2.79
CA LEU A 9 -14.03 -11.67 -2.82
C LEU A 9 -13.46 -12.45 -4.02
N ARG A 10 -14.04 -13.61 -4.38
CA ARG A 10 -13.64 -14.34 -5.59
C ARG A 10 -13.91 -13.54 -6.86
N SER A 11 -15.05 -12.86 -6.92
CA SER A 11 -15.40 -12.01 -8.07
C SER A 11 -14.42 -10.84 -8.23
N VAL A 12 -13.96 -10.25 -7.13
CA VAL A 12 -12.93 -9.20 -7.12
C VAL A 12 -11.59 -9.75 -7.61
N ASP A 13 -11.15 -10.91 -7.13
CA ASP A 13 -9.91 -11.57 -7.56
C ASP A 13 -9.91 -11.85 -9.07
N GLU A 14 -11.02 -12.38 -9.60
CA GLU A 14 -11.22 -12.58 -11.04
C GLU A 14 -11.18 -11.25 -11.82
N GLY A 15 -11.75 -10.18 -11.25
CA GLY A 15 -11.71 -8.84 -11.81
C GLY A 15 -10.29 -8.29 -11.91
N VAL A 16 -9.51 -8.40 -10.83
CA VAL A 16 -8.10 -7.98 -10.79
C VAL A 16 -7.29 -8.70 -11.87
N LYS A 17 -7.45 -10.02 -11.98
CA LYS A 17 -6.80 -10.82 -13.03
C LYS A 17 -7.13 -10.33 -14.44
N LYS A 18 -8.39 -10.00 -14.72
CA LYS A 18 -8.83 -9.49 -16.03
C LYS A 18 -8.23 -8.11 -16.34
N VAL A 19 -8.17 -7.22 -15.35
CA VAL A 19 -7.58 -5.87 -15.49
C VAL A 19 -6.08 -5.98 -15.76
N GLU A 20 -5.36 -6.81 -15.00
CA GLU A 20 -3.93 -7.07 -15.21
C GLU A 20 -3.68 -7.59 -16.63
N GLN A 21 -4.42 -8.61 -17.08
CA GLN A 21 -4.29 -9.15 -18.43
C GLN A 21 -4.59 -8.11 -19.52
N LEU A 22 -5.58 -7.26 -19.32
CA LEU A 22 -5.93 -6.20 -20.28
C LEU A 22 -4.80 -5.19 -20.42
N LEU A 23 -4.25 -4.71 -19.30
CA LEU A 23 -3.16 -3.73 -19.30
C LEU A 23 -1.87 -4.33 -19.84
N ASP A 24 -1.52 -5.55 -19.42
CA ASP A 24 -0.35 -6.27 -19.93
C ASP A 24 -0.43 -6.46 -21.45
N ASN A 25 -1.61 -6.81 -21.99
CA ASN A 25 -1.78 -6.97 -23.44
C ASN A 25 -1.72 -5.62 -24.17
N PHE A 26 -2.33 -4.57 -23.62
CA PHE A 26 -2.33 -3.23 -24.20
C PHE A 26 -0.92 -2.64 -24.30
N PHE A 27 -0.09 -2.80 -23.25
CA PHE A 27 1.30 -2.34 -23.21
C PHE A 27 2.31 -3.38 -23.72
N HIS A 28 1.84 -4.45 -24.38
CA HIS A 28 2.68 -5.51 -24.93
C HIS A 28 3.67 -6.12 -23.91
N ARG A 29 3.28 -6.19 -22.64
CA ARG A 29 4.06 -6.75 -21.54
C ARG A 29 5.45 -6.11 -21.43
N ASP A 30 5.53 -4.79 -21.61
CA ASP A 30 6.80 -4.04 -21.56
C ASP A 30 7.48 -4.00 -20.17
N GLY A 31 6.80 -4.53 -19.14
CA GLY A 31 7.31 -4.59 -17.78
C GLY A 31 7.34 -3.23 -17.07
N LYS A 32 6.63 -2.21 -17.57
CA LYS A 32 6.61 -0.85 -17.02
C LYS A 32 5.34 -0.51 -16.25
N THR A 33 4.37 -1.42 -16.17
CA THR A 33 3.15 -1.24 -15.38
C THR A 33 3.41 -1.56 -13.91
N ALA A 34 2.94 -0.68 -13.02
CA ALA A 34 2.88 -0.91 -11.58
C ALA A 34 1.42 -1.06 -11.16
N TYR A 35 1.15 -1.98 -10.24
CA TYR A 35 -0.17 -2.27 -9.71
C TYR A 35 -0.20 -2.00 -8.21
N LEU A 36 -1.25 -1.34 -7.76
CA LEU A 36 -1.57 -1.12 -6.35
C LEU A 36 -3.04 -1.48 -6.15
N PHE A 37 -3.28 -2.53 -5.37
CA PHE A 37 -4.61 -2.97 -4.97
C PHE A 37 -4.86 -2.61 -3.50
N THR A 38 -5.96 -1.93 -3.24
CA THR A 38 -6.39 -1.58 -1.88
C THR A 38 -7.91 -1.39 -1.81
N SER A 39 -8.42 -1.07 -0.62
CA SER A 39 -9.82 -0.73 -0.35
C SER A 39 -9.89 0.67 0.27
N ASP A 40 -11.04 1.32 0.15
CA ASP A 40 -11.35 2.58 0.81
C ASP A 40 -11.49 2.40 2.34
N HIS A 41 -12.16 1.34 2.76
CA HIS A 41 -12.32 0.95 4.15
C HIS A 41 -12.50 -0.57 4.30
N GLY A 42 -12.55 -1.02 5.55
CA GLY A 42 -12.87 -2.40 5.91
C GLY A 42 -14.36 -2.59 6.21
N MET A 43 -14.71 -3.68 6.90
CA MET A 43 -16.09 -4.03 7.24
C MET A 43 -16.13 -4.85 8.53
N SER A 44 -16.95 -4.46 9.50
CA SER A 44 -17.14 -5.23 10.73
C SER A 44 -17.93 -6.51 10.48
N ASN A 45 -17.89 -7.46 11.44
CA ASN A 45 -18.64 -8.72 11.33
C ASN A 45 -20.17 -8.53 11.29
N LYS A 46 -20.67 -7.34 11.64
CA LYS A 46 -22.09 -6.97 11.56
C LYS A 46 -22.47 -6.37 10.21
N GLY A 47 -21.52 -6.20 9.29
CA GLY A 47 -21.74 -5.56 8.00
C GLY A 47 -21.83 -4.04 8.10
N SER A 48 -21.20 -3.43 9.10
CA SER A 48 -21.12 -1.97 9.27
C SER A 48 -19.72 -1.46 8.90
N HIS A 49 -19.63 -0.19 8.52
CA HIS A 49 -18.39 0.54 8.28
C HIS A 49 -18.55 2.00 8.76
N GLY A 50 -17.46 2.77 8.76
CA GLY A 50 -17.48 4.20 9.11
C GLY A 50 -17.29 4.52 10.60
N ASP A 51 -17.04 3.50 11.43
CA ASP A 51 -16.56 3.66 12.80
C ASP A 51 -15.02 3.62 12.86
N GLY A 52 -14.46 3.88 14.05
CA GLY A 52 -13.02 3.82 14.29
C GLY A 52 -12.49 2.42 14.59
N GLU A 53 -13.28 1.36 14.39
CA GLU A 53 -12.85 -0.01 14.69
C GLU A 53 -11.72 -0.44 13.73
N ALA A 54 -10.84 -1.32 14.20
CA ALA A 54 -9.70 -1.80 13.42
C ALA A 54 -10.16 -2.46 12.12
N GLU A 55 -11.23 -3.26 12.21
CA GLU A 55 -11.85 -3.98 11.10
C GLU A 55 -12.44 -3.05 10.04
N CYS A 56 -12.75 -1.80 10.39
CA CYS A 56 -13.30 -0.78 9.49
C CYS A 56 -12.23 0.15 8.93
N THR A 57 -11.08 0.28 9.60
CA THR A 57 -9.98 1.19 9.21
C THR A 57 -8.82 0.48 8.52
N GLN A 58 -8.67 -0.83 8.72
CA GLN A 58 -7.63 -1.65 8.10
C GLN A 58 -8.09 -2.14 6.73
N THR A 59 -7.28 -1.86 5.72
CA THR A 59 -7.57 -2.23 4.34
C THR A 59 -6.47 -3.13 3.79
N PRO A 60 -6.78 -4.03 2.84
CA PRO A 60 -5.74 -4.77 2.15
C PRO A 60 -4.83 -3.79 1.39
N LEU A 61 -3.56 -4.10 1.31
CA LEU A 61 -2.63 -3.45 0.41
C LEU A 61 -1.75 -4.50 -0.25
N VAL A 62 -1.82 -4.59 -1.56
CA VAL A 62 -0.97 -5.48 -2.37
C VAL A 62 -0.38 -4.65 -3.51
N MET A 63 0.92 -4.74 -3.70
CA MET A 63 1.63 -3.99 -4.74
C MET A 63 2.59 -4.90 -5.49
N TRP A 64 2.64 -4.73 -6.82
CA TRP A 64 3.53 -5.48 -7.70
C TRP A 64 3.80 -4.71 -8.99
N GLY A 65 4.72 -5.21 -9.82
CA GLY A 65 5.09 -4.59 -11.09
C GLY A 65 6.26 -3.60 -10.98
N ALA A 66 6.34 -2.69 -11.94
CA ALA A 66 7.48 -1.80 -12.15
C ALA A 66 7.71 -0.85 -10.97
N GLY A 67 8.98 -0.68 -10.57
CA GLY A 67 9.37 0.25 -9.51
C GLY A 67 8.91 -0.12 -8.10
N VAL A 68 8.18 -1.23 -7.92
CA VAL A 68 7.76 -1.75 -6.62
C VAL A 68 8.85 -2.66 -6.05
N SER A 69 9.22 -2.45 -4.78
CA SER A 69 10.19 -3.26 -4.06
C SER A 69 9.79 -4.73 -4.06
N ARG A 70 10.69 -5.60 -4.51
CA ARG A 70 10.45 -7.05 -4.54
C ARG A 70 10.71 -7.67 -3.17
N THR A 71 9.77 -8.47 -2.69
CA THR A 71 9.95 -9.31 -1.51
C THR A 71 10.04 -10.78 -1.95
N SER A 72 10.82 -11.57 -1.22
CA SER A 72 10.94 -13.01 -1.46
C SER A 72 10.59 -13.77 -0.19
N ALA A 73 10.00 -14.96 -0.36
CA ALA A 73 9.68 -15.82 0.77
C ALA A 73 10.95 -16.22 1.52
N ARG A 74 10.90 -16.15 2.86
CA ARG A 74 11.97 -16.55 3.77
C ARG A 74 11.72 -17.95 4.32
N LYS A 75 12.79 -18.59 4.81
CA LYS A 75 12.71 -19.92 5.45
C LYS A 75 12.05 -19.87 6.84
N SER A 76 12.14 -18.73 7.51
CA SER A 76 11.51 -18.42 8.79
C SER A 76 10.42 -17.39 8.61
N VAL A 77 9.62 -17.15 9.66
CA VAL A 77 8.70 -16.00 9.72
C VAL A 77 9.45 -14.74 9.29
N ALA A 78 8.87 -14.00 8.35
CA ALA A 78 9.48 -12.81 7.78
C ALA A 78 9.25 -11.58 8.69
N PRO A 79 10.07 -10.52 8.55
CA PRO A 79 9.87 -9.28 9.29
C PRO A 79 8.48 -8.68 9.06
N GLY A 80 7.96 -7.99 10.07
CA GLY A 80 6.63 -7.38 10.05
C GLY A 80 5.52 -8.31 10.54
N HIS A 81 5.87 -9.55 10.90
CA HIS A 81 4.95 -10.54 11.47
C HIS A 81 5.19 -10.81 12.96
N GLU A 82 6.09 -10.10 13.63
CA GLU A 82 6.40 -10.32 15.04
C GLU A 82 5.22 -9.88 15.95
N ASP A 83 4.51 -10.87 16.52
CA ASP A 83 3.27 -10.72 17.31
C ASP A 83 3.33 -9.77 18.52
N LYS A 84 4.53 -9.37 18.97
CA LYS A 84 4.70 -8.58 20.19
C LYS A 84 4.44 -7.08 19.97
N HIS A 85 4.54 -6.60 18.73
CA HIS A 85 4.39 -5.18 18.38
C HIS A 85 3.60 -4.92 17.09
N ALA A 86 3.23 -5.96 16.33
CA ALA A 86 2.39 -5.81 15.16
C ALA A 86 0.96 -5.42 15.58
N ASN A 87 0.57 -4.18 15.28
CA ASN A 87 -0.81 -3.71 15.36
C ASN A 87 -1.26 -3.24 13.97
N PRO A 88 -2.13 -4.01 13.26
CA PRO A 88 -2.79 -5.23 13.72
C PRO A 88 -1.89 -6.46 13.75
N LYS A 89 -2.28 -7.45 14.57
CA LYS A 89 -1.69 -8.79 14.56
C LYS A 89 -1.78 -9.41 13.17
N THR A 90 -0.80 -10.22 12.81
CA THR A 90 -0.86 -10.96 11.55
C THR A 90 -1.99 -11.99 11.63
N PRO A 91 -2.95 -12.00 10.69
CA PRO A 91 -4.02 -13.00 10.73
C PRO A 91 -3.47 -14.41 10.49
N GLU A 92 -3.82 -15.38 11.35
CA GLU A 92 -3.38 -16.78 11.17
C GLU A 92 -3.80 -17.35 9.81
N ALA A 93 -4.97 -16.93 9.32
CA ALA A 93 -5.53 -17.33 8.03
C ALA A 93 -4.64 -16.95 6.82
N TRP A 94 -3.68 -16.05 6.99
CA TRP A 94 -2.72 -15.70 5.94
C TRP A 94 -1.78 -16.86 5.56
N GLY A 95 -1.65 -17.88 6.43
CA GLY A 95 -0.97 -19.13 6.10
C GLY A 95 0.47 -18.93 5.64
N LYS A 96 0.72 -19.10 4.34
CA LYS A 96 2.07 -18.97 3.75
C LYS A 96 2.56 -17.53 3.63
N LEU A 97 1.68 -16.53 3.70
CA LEU A 97 2.10 -15.13 3.60
C LEU A 97 2.97 -14.70 4.79
N LYS A 98 2.93 -15.39 5.93
CA LYS A 98 3.82 -15.13 7.09
C LYS A 98 5.32 -15.27 6.78
N TYR A 99 5.65 -15.87 5.64
CA TYR A 99 7.01 -16.03 5.15
C TYR A 99 7.42 -14.95 4.15
N VAL A 100 6.52 -14.05 3.76
CA VAL A 100 6.79 -12.88 2.92
C VAL A 100 6.83 -11.66 3.82
N GLU A 101 7.76 -10.73 3.60
CA GLU A 101 7.87 -9.53 4.43
C GLU A 101 6.56 -8.73 4.41
N ARG A 102 6.01 -8.45 5.60
CA ARG A 102 4.84 -7.58 5.77
C ARG A 102 5.31 -6.15 5.99
N LYS A 103 4.75 -5.25 5.19
CA LYS A 103 4.99 -3.82 5.25
C LYS A 103 3.63 -3.17 5.50
N ASP A 104 3.48 -2.40 6.57
CA ASP A 104 2.27 -1.62 6.80
C ASP A 104 2.52 -0.15 6.42
N LEU A 105 1.46 0.57 6.06
CA LEU A 105 1.47 2.02 5.86
C LEU A 105 0.13 2.64 6.28
N GLN A 106 0.11 3.95 6.48
CA GLN A 106 -1.12 4.71 6.66
C GLN A 106 -1.69 5.10 5.30
N GLN A 107 -3.02 5.09 5.14
CA GLN A 107 -3.67 5.40 3.86
C GLN A 107 -3.23 6.73 3.24
N ALA A 108 -2.95 7.75 4.06
CA ALA A 108 -2.43 9.05 3.60
C ALA A 108 -1.10 8.97 2.83
N GLN A 109 -0.35 7.87 2.99
CA GLN A 109 0.93 7.61 2.31
C GLN A 109 0.75 7.03 0.90
N ILE A 110 -0.46 6.60 0.51
CA ILE A 110 -0.73 6.01 -0.81
C ILE A 110 -0.57 7.06 -1.92
N ALA A 111 -1.11 8.26 -1.73
CA ALA A 111 -1.03 9.33 -2.73
C ALA A 111 0.41 9.75 -3.10
N PRO A 112 1.33 10.05 -2.15
CA PRO A 112 2.72 10.33 -2.49
C PRO A 112 3.44 9.10 -3.07
N LEU A 113 3.09 7.87 -2.66
CA LEU A 113 3.66 6.65 -3.22
C LEU A 113 3.32 6.48 -4.70
N ILE A 114 2.04 6.60 -5.06
CA ILE A 114 1.58 6.55 -6.46
C ILE A 114 2.27 7.62 -7.29
N SER A 115 2.36 8.85 -6.76
CA SER A 115 3.00 9.97 -7.47
C SER A 115 4.44 9.65 -7.85
N VAL A 116 5.20 9.03 -6.95
CA VAL A 116 6.58 8.61 -7.25
C VAL A 116 6.64 7.48 -8.27
N LEU A 117 5.77 6.47 -8.18
CA LEU A 117 5.73 5.35 -9.12
C LEU A 117 5.45 5.80 -10.56
N ILE A 118 4.58 6.80 -10.74
CA ILE A 118 4.24 7.35 -12.07
C ILE A 118 5.16 8.50 -12.51
N GLY A 119 6.19 8.84 -11.72
CA GLY A 119 7.12 9.94 -12.03
C GLY A 119 6.49 11.34 -11.96
N ALA A 120 5.40 11.51 -11.21
CA ALA A 120 4.73 12.79 -11.00
C ALA A 120 5.30 13.57 -9.80
N GLN A 121 4.97 14.86 -9.74
CA GLN A 121 5.25 15.68 -8.56
C GLN A 121 4.42 15.19 -7.37
N LEU A 122 4.97 15.33 -6.16
CA LEU A 122 4.24 14.97 -4.94
C LEU A 122 2.98 15.83 -4.76
N PRO A 123 1.85 15.27 -4.29
CA PRO A 123 0.60 16.01 -4.20
C PRO A 123 0.72 17.18 -3.22
N ARG A 124 0.35 18.39 -3.64
CA ARG A 124 0.45 19.62 -2.84
C ARG A 124 -0.27 19.51 -1.48
N ASN A 125 -1.31 18.67 -1.39
CA ASN A 125 -2.12 18.43 -0.20
C ASN A 125 -1.78 17.11 0.53
N SER A 126 -0.64 16.50 0.19
CA SER A 126 -0.17 15.29 0.87
C SER A 126 0.25 15.60 2.30
N ILE A 127 -0.34 14.86 3.24
CA ILE A 127 0.10 14.78 4.64
C ILE A 127 0.83 13.47 4.95
N GLY A 128 0.93 12.56 3.98
CA GLY A 128 1.60 11.28 4.12
C GLY A 128 3.11 11.38 3.98
N ILE A 129 3.82 10.67 4.87
CA ILE A 129 5.26 10.42 4.76
C ILE A 129 5.49 9.40 3.63
N LEU A 130 6.41 9.66 2.70
CA LEU A 130 6.68 8.76 1.58
C LEU A 130 7.25 7.41 2.08
N PRO A 131 6.60 6.26 1.81
CA PRO A 131 7.04 4.98 2.33
C PRO A 131 8.07 4.32 1.39
N LEU A 132 9.34 4.74 1.51
CA LEU A 132 10.43 4.27 0.64
C LEU A 132 10.60 2.75 0.57
N GLN A 133 10.16 2.01 1.60
CA GLN A 133 10.23 0.54 1.66
C GLN A 133 9.41 -0.16 0.56
N TYR A 134 8.49 0.54 -0.10
CA TYR A 134 7.69 0.04 -1.22
C TYR A 134 8.33 0.31 -2.59
N LEU A 135 9.37 1.13 -2.64
CA LEU A 135 10.03 1.50 -3.89
C LEU A 135 11.25 0.61 -4.12
N ASP A 136 11.46 0.20 -5.37
CA ASP A 136 12.65 -0.54 -5.80
C ASP A 136 13.87 0.39 -5.89
N LEU A 137 14.32 0.85 -4.72
CA LEU A 137 15.45 1.77 -4.54
C LEU A 137 16.42 1.17 -3.53
N SER A 138 17.62 0.81 -4.00
CA SER A 138 18.71 0.32 -3.14
C SER A 138 19.03 1.35 -2.03
N PRO A 139 19.50 0.94 -0.84
CA PRO A 139 19.80 1.87 0.25
C PRO A 139 20.78 3.01 -0.13
N GLN A 140 21.67 2.77 -1.10
CA GLN A 140 22.66 3.72 -1.59
C GLN A 140 22.14 4.62 -2.73
N ASP A 141 20.90 4.43 -3.17
CA ASP A 141 20.33 5.19 -4.27
C ASP A 141 20.13 6.67 -3.88
N PRO A 142 20.79 7.62 -4.55
CA PRO A 142 20.71 9.05 -4.20
C PRO A 142 19.30 9.62 -4.36
N ARG A 143 18.43 8.99 -5.18
CA ARG A 143 17.04 9.41 -5.36
C ARG A 143 16.25 9.32 -4.05
N ARG A 144 16.63 8.44 -3.13
CA ARG A 144 15.98 8.31 -1.81
C ARG A 144 16.02 9.62 -1.04
N LEU A 145 17.17 10.28 -0.99
CA LEU A 145 17.33 11.55 -0.28
C LEU A 145 16.53 12.67 -0.95
N LEU A 146 16.54 12.73 -2.29
CA LEU A 146 15.78 13.72 -3.06
C LEU A 146 14.27 13.57 -2.84
N LEU A 147 13.77 12.34 -2.85
CA LEU A 147 12.37 12.03 -2.61
C LEU A 147 11.92 12.38 -1.20
N LEU A 148 12.74 12.06 -0.18
CA LEU A 148 12.47 12.44 1.21
C LEU A 148 12.48 13.96 1.39
N LEU A 149 13.44 14.66 0.79
CA LEU A 149 13.51 16.11 0.82
C LEU A 149 12.28 16.74 0.16
N ALA A 150 11.85 16.22 -1.00
CA ALA A 150 10.65 16.69 -1.68
C ALA A 150 9.39 16.47 -0.82
N ASN A 151 9.26 15.30 -0.18
CA ASN A 151 8.14 14.99 0.70
C ASN A 151 8.13 15.89 1.95
N ALA A 152 9.29 16.10 2.57
CA ALA A 152 9.45 17.01 3.70
C ALA A 152 9.04 18.45 3.34
N LYS A 153 9.42 18.95 2.16
CA LYS A 153 9.02 20.28 1.67
C LYS A 153 7.50 20.40 1.52
N VAL A 154 6.83 19.38 0.98
CA VAL A 154 5.36 19.36 0.85
C VAL A 154 4.69 19.36 2.23
N MET A 155 5.14 18.51 3.15
CA MET A 155 4.58 18.46 4.51
C MET A 155 4.81 19.77 5.27
N HIS A 156 5.97 20.39 5.14
CA HIS A 156 6.26 21.71 5.72
C HIS A 156 5.36 22.80 5.14
N ALA A 157 5.11 22.80 3.83
CA ALA A 157 4.18 23.73 3.19
C ALA A 157 2.72 23.50 3.59
N GLN A 158 2.35 22.27 3.99
CA GLN A 158 1.04 21.96 4.58
C GLN A 158 0.93 22.49 6.01
N LEU A 159 1.99 22.31 6.82
CA LEU A 159 2.03 22.83 8.18
C LEU A 159 1.87 24.35 8.21
N LYS A 160 2.62 25.08 7.39
CA LYS A 160 2.53 26.55 7.31
C LYS A 160 1.13 27.05 6.97
N ARG A 161 0.47 26.44 5.98
CA ARG A 161 -0.92 26.80 5.62
C ARG A 161 -1.89 26.60 6.79
N LYS A 162 -1.75 25.49 7.53
CA LYS A 162 -2.57 25.25 8.72
C LYS A 162 -2.29 26.22 9.88
N GLU A 163 -1.09 26.79 9.95
CA GLU A 163 -0.77 27.84 10.93
C GLU A 163 -1.36 29.19 10.54
N GLU A 164 -1.43 29.51 9.25
CA GLU A 164 -2.05 30.74 8.71
C GLU A 164 -3.58 30.73 8.77
N GLU A 165 -4.21 29.55 8.78
CA GLU A 165 -5.66 29.36 8.90
C GLU A 165 -6.18 29.46 10.35
N LYS A 166 -5.29 29.62 11.35
CA LYS A 166 -5.64 29.80 12.77
C LYS A 166 -5.73 31.27 13.15
#